data_AF-A0A1X6Z7T8-F1
#
_entry.id   AF-A0A1X6Z7T8-F1
#
_cell.length_a   1.000
_cell.length_b   1.000
_cell.length_c   1.000
_cell.angle_alpha   90.00
_cell.angle_beta   90.00
_cell.angle_gamma   90.00
#
_symmetry.space_group_name_H-M   'P 1'
#
loop_
_entity.id
_entity.type
_entity.pdbx_description
1 polymer ?
#
loop_
_entity_poly.entity_id
_entity_poly.type
_entity_poly.pdbx_seq_one_letter_code
_entity_poly.pdbx_strand_id
1 'polypeptide(L)'
;MSEYSWHIPDPVTQPEFYADVTSKRLLAWLVDTVLIVLICLLILPFTAFTGLFFFPFLMLVVGFAYRVATIARGSATWGMRLVAIEFRRLDGQRFDLTMAFLHTLGYTVSIGMPLLQVISIVLMLTTERAQGLSDHVLGTVALNRRAMT
;
A
#
# COMPACT_ATOMS: atom_id res chain seq x y z
N MET A 1 18.30 -20.53 6.05
CA MET A 1 18.08 -19.18 5.49
C MET A 1 17.96 -19.28 3.98
N SER A 2 16.85 -18.86 3.37
CA SER A 2 16.83 -18.64 1.91
C SER A 2 17.55 -17.31 1.61
N GLU A 3 18.16 -17.16 0.43
CA GLU A 3 18.98 -15.99 0.08
C GLU A 3 18.25 -14.64 0.26
N TYR A 4 16.92 -14.63 0.16
CA TYR A 4 16.08 -13.44 0.41
C TYR A 4 16.22 -12.87 1.83
N SER A 5 16.50 -13.69 2.84
CA SER A 5 16.58 -13.26 4.24
C SER A 5 17.70 -12.26 4.52
N TRP A 6 18.73 -12.19 3.67
CA TRP A 6 19.85 -11.26 3.83
C TRP A 6 19.55 -9.84 3.33
N HIS A 7 18.56 -9.68 2.46
CA HIS A 7 18.26 -8.41 1.78
C HIS A 7 17.18 -7.57 2.46
N ILE A 8 16.39 -8.17 3.34
CA ILE A 8 15.32 -7.52 4.10
C ILE A 8 15.55 -7.69 5.60
N PRO A 9 15.15 -6.72 6.45
CA PRO A 9 15.30 -6.86 7.90
C PRO A 9 14.67 -8.16 8.38
N ASP A 10 15.38 -8.86 9.25
CA ASP A 10 14.90 -10.09 9.87
C ASP A 10 13.95 -9.71 11.03
N PRO A 11 12.70 -10.21 11.04
CA PRO A 11 11.72 -9.91 12.09
C PRO A 11 12.18 -10.25 13.50
N VAL A 12 13.05 -11.24 13.66
CA VAL A 12 13.53 -11.70 14.98
C VAL A 12 14.64 -10.79 15.50
N THR A 13 15.60 -10.45 14.65
CA THR A 13 16.77 -9.65 15.06
C THR A 13 16.56 -8.14 14.94
N GLN A 14 15.64 -7.69 14.08
CA GLN A 14 15.33 -6.28 13.85
C GLN A 14 13.80 -6.02 13.82
N PRO A 15 13.07 -6.32 14.91
CA PRO A 15 11.62 -6.18 14.97
C PRO A 15 11.14 -4.73 14.80
N GLU A 16 11.98 -3.73 15.07
CA GLU A 16 11.66 -2.31 14.96
C GLU A 16 11.21 -1.90 13.53
N PHE A 17 11.64 -2.63 12.50
CA PHE A 17 11.19 -2.39 11.13
C PHE A 17 9.75 -2.82 10.86
N TYR A 18 9.21 -3.72 11.68
CA TYR A 18 7.86 -4.28 11.56
C TYR A 18 6.91 -3.78 12.66
N ALA A 19 7.45 -3.10 13.68
CA ALA A 19 6.67 -2.51 14.76
C ALA A 19 5.59 -1.54 14.22
N ASP A 20 4.35 -1.77 14.67
CA ASP A 20 3.16 -0.98 14.35
C ASP A 20 2.84 -0.82 12.86
N VAL A 21 3.45 -1.63 11.98
CA VAL A 21 3.27 -1.50 10.53
C VAL A 21 1.79 -1.62 10.15
N THR A 22 1.05 -2.57 10.71
CA THR A 22 -0.39 -2.75 10.42
C THR A 22 -1.21 -1.51 10.79
N SER A 23 -0.99 -0.94 11.97
CA SER A 23 -1.68 0.27 12.46
C SER A 23 -1.31 1.50 11.64
N LYS A 24 -0.02 1.68 11.33
CA LYS A 24 0.47 2.76 10.47
C LYS A 24 -0.08 2.65 9.05
N ARG A 25 -0.21 1.43 8.49
CA ARG A 25 -0.85 1.20 7.18
C ARG A 25 -2.32 1.59 7.20
N LEU A 26 -3.04 1.33 8.29
CA LEU A 26 -4.42 1.79 8.46
C LEU A 26 -4.52 3.32 8.47
N LEU A 27 -3.64 4.00 9.21
CA LEU A 27 -3.61 5.46 9.24
C LEU A 27 -3.23 6.05 7.86
N ALA A 28 -2.24 5.47 7.20
CA ALA A 28 -1.87 5.83 5.84
C ALA A 28 -3.04 5.65 4.86
N TRP A 29 -3.80 4.56 5.00
CA TRP A 29 -5.00 4.31 4.20
C TRP A 29 -6.08 5.37 4.40
N LEU A 30 -6.32 5.80 5.64
CA LEU A 30 -7.24 6.89 5.94
C LEU A 30 -6.81 8.19 5.25
N VAL A 31 -5.53 8.55 5.39
CA VAL A 31 -4.97 9.77 4.77
C VAL A 31 -5.06 9.71 3.24
N ASP A 32 -4.67 8.59 2.64
CA ASP A 32 -4.79 8.39 1.19
C ASP A 32 -6.24 8.49 0.73
N THR A 33 -7.19 7.94 1.50
CA THR A 33 -8.62 8.00 1.18
C THR A 33 -9.10 9.45 1.16
N VAL A 34 -8.75 10.25 2.18
CA VAL A 34 -9.07 11.68 2.21
C VAL A 34 -8.45 12.40 1.02
N LEU A 35 -7.18 12.16 0.70
CA LEU A 35 -6.51 12.77 -0.45
C LEU A 35 -7.20 12.43 -1.78
N ILE A 36 -7.57 11.17 -1.98
CA ILE A 36 -8.27 10.73 -3.20
C ILE A 36 -9.66 11.38 -3.29
N VAL A 37 -10.40 11.46 -2.19
CA VAL A 37 -11.69 12.17 -2.14
C VAL A 37 -11.49 13.63 -2.54
N LEU A 38 -10.51 14.33 -1.98
CA LEU A 38 -10.23 15.73 -2.33
C LEU A 38 -9.89 15.88 -3.82
N ILE A 39 -9.06 15.00 -4.39
CA ILE A 39 -8.75 15.01 -5.83
C ILE A 39 -10.03 14.80 -6.66
N CYS A 40 -10.89 13.85 -6.28
CA CYS A 40 -12.14 13.60 -6.99
C CYS A 40 -13.10 14.78 -6.90
N LEU A 41 -13.21 15.43 -5.74
CA LEU A 41 -14.00 16.65 -5.56
C LEU A 41 -13.49 17.81 -6.44
N LEU A 42 -12.17 17.92 -6.63
CA LEU A 42 -11.59 18.91 -7.56
C LEU A 42 -11.88 18.57 -9.03
N ILE A 43 -12.02 17.29 -9.38
CA ILE A 43 -12.36 16.85 -10.75
C ILE A 43 -13.85 17.06 -11.05
N LEU A 44 -14.73 16.96 -10.06
CA LEU A 44 -16.19 17.03 -10.26
C LEU A 44 -16.69 18.23 -11.09
N PRO A 45 -16.25 19.49 -10.86
CA PRO A 45 -16.68 20.63 -11.66
C PRO A 45 -16.36 20.46 -13.15
N PHE A 46 -15.22 19.84 -13.48
CA PHE A 46 -14.81 19.59 -14.86
C PHE A 46 -15.64 18.51 -15.54
N THR A 47 -16.36 17.69 -14.77
CA THR A 47 -17.34 16.72 -15.29
C THR A 47 -18.75 17.30 -15.40
N ALA A 48 -18.93 18.61 -15.26
CA ALA A 48 -20.24 19.26 -15.14
C ALA A 48 -21.12 18.61 -14.05
N PHE A 49 -20.50 18.16 -12.94
CA PHE A 49 -21.11 17.41 -11.84
C PHE A 49 -21.73 16.05 -12.20
N THR A 50 -21.63 15.60 -13.46
CA THR A 50 -22.09 14.25 -13.86
C THR A 50 -21.31 13.14 -13.14
N GLY A 51 -20.08 13.43 -12.72
CA GLY A 51 -19.25 12.55 -11.90
C GLY A 51 -19.87 12.13 -10.57
N LEU A 52 -20.92 12.82 -10.09
CA LEU A 52 -21.65 12.41 -8.89
C LEU A 52 -22.36 11.06 -9.08
N PHE A 53 -22.87 10.78 -10.29
CA PHE A 53 -23.57 9.53 -10.61
C PHE A 53 -22.63 8.31 -10.67
N PHE A 54 -21.38 8.52 -11.04
CA PHE A 54 -20.34 7.48 -11.11
C PHE A 54 -19.19 7.74 -10.14
N PHE A 55 -19.47 8.42 -9.03
CA PHE A 55 -18.46 8.84 -8.06
C PHE A 55 -17.63 7.68 -7.49
N PRO A 56 -18.21 6.51 -7.13
CA PRO A 56 -17.44 5.36 -6.70
C PRO A 56 -16.45 4.85 -7.78
N PHE A 57 -16.85 4.91 -9.05
CA PHE A 57 -15.99 4.53 -10.17
C PHE A 57 -14.87 5.55 -10.39
N LEU A 58 -15.18 6.84 -10.30
CA LEU A 58 -14.18 7.91 -10.36
C LEU A 58 -13.13 7.75 -9.24
N MET A 59 -13.59 7.51 -8.01
CA MET A 59 -12.74 7.23 -6.84
C MET A 59 -11.83 6.01 -7.08
N LEU A 60 -12.36 4.94 -7.68
CA LEU A 60 -11.59 3.75 -8.01
C LEU A 60 -10.48 4.08 -9.02
N VAL A 61 -10.81 4.73 -10.13
CA VAL A 61 -9.83 5.04 -11.20
C VAL A 61 -8.77 6.02 -10.71
N VAL A 62 -9.19 7.12 -10.08
CA VAL A 62 -8.28 8.14 -9.54
C VAL A 62 -7.42 7.55 -8.43
N GLY A 63 -8.02 6.79 -7.51
CA GLY A 63 -7.32 6.12 -6.42
C GLY A 63 -6.30 5.09 -6.92
N PHE A 64 -6.65 4.33 -7.94
CA PHE A 64 -5.75 3.38 -8.60
C PHE A 64 -4.55 4.11 -9.22
N ALA A 65 -4.80 5.13 -10.04
CA ALA A 65 -3.75 5.91 -10.69
C ALA A 65 -2.82 6.59 -9.67
N TYR A 66 -3.41 7.20 -8.63
CA TYR A 66 -2.67 7.80 -7.52
C TYR A 66 -1.75 6.80 -6.83
N ARG A 67 -2.26 5.61 -6.45
CA ARG A 67 -1.48 4.58 -5.76
C ARG A 67 -0.36 4.04 -6.64
N VAL A 68 -0.64 3.71 -7.90
CA VAL A 68 0.39 3.24 -8.84
C VAL A 68 1.48 4.29 -9.02
N ALA A 69 1.12 5.55 -9.29
CA ALA A 69 2.10 6.61 -9.54
C ALA A 69 2.95 6.93 -8.29
N THR A 70 2.34 6.93 -7.10
CA THR A 70 3.06 7.23 -5.86
C THR A 70 3.97 6.08 -5.44
N ILE A 71 3.48 4.84 -5.49
CA ILE A 71 4.27 3.65 -5.16
C ILE A 71 5.40 3.44 -6.17
N ALA A 72 5.17 3.61 -7.48
CA ALA A 72 6.23 3.46 -8.48
C ALA A 72 7.38 4.47 -8.31
N ARG A 73 7.09 5.69 -7.83
CA ARG A 73 8.11 6.73 -7.64
C ARG A 73 8.80 6.67 -6.29
N GLY A 74 8.06 6.36 -5.23
CA GLY A 74 8.53 6.48 -3.85
C GLY A 74 8.59 5.18 -3.08
N SER A 75 8.18 4.06 -3.68
CA SER A 75 7.90 2.79 -3.01
C SER A 75 6.90 2.94 -1.85
N ALA A 76 6.06 3.98 -1.88
CA ALA A 76 5.11 4.33 -0.83
C ALA A 76 4.09 5.34 -1.35
N THR A 77 2.85 5.27 -0.89
CA THR A 77 1.86 6.34 -1.10
C THR A 77 2.22 7.57 -0.27
N TRP A 78 1.60 8.73 -0.53
CA TRP A 78 1.87 9.91 0.32
C TRP A 78 1.42 9.69 1.77
N GLY A 79 0.28 9.02 2.00
CA GLY A 79 -0.14 8.63 3.34
C GLY A 79 0.89 7.74 4.04
N MET A 80 1.44 6.75 3.33
CA MET A 80 2.49 5.88 3.86
C MET A 80 3.77 6.65 4.19
N ARG A 81 4.15 7.62 3.35
CA ARG A 81 5.34 8.46 3.59
C ARG A 81 5.21 9.29 4.87
N LEU A 82 4.00 9.75 5.22
CA LEU A 82 3.76 10.53 6.44
C LEU A 82 3.96 9.71 7.72
N VAL A 83 3.68 8.40 7.66
CA VAL A 83 3.90 7.46 8.78
C VAL A 83 5.21 6.68 8.66
N ALA A 84 6.11 7.14 7.79
CA ALA A 84 7.40 6.52 7.53
C ALA A 84 7.31 5.04 7.09
N ILE A 85 6.27 4.64 6.35
CA ILE A 85 6.20 3.32 5.71
C ILE A 85 6.81 3.37 4.31
N GLU A 86 7.56 2.33 3.97
CA GLU A 86 8.08 2.07 2.63
C GLU A 86 7.93 0.58 2.28
N PHE A 87 7.48 0.29 1.06
CA PHE A 87 7.44 -1.06 0.52
C PHE A 87 8.80 -1.47 -0.04
N ARG A 88 9.13 -2.75 0.14
CA ARG A 88 10.30 -3.40 -0.44
C ARG A 88 9.94 -4.77 -0.98
N ARG A 89 10.62 -5.16 -2.05
CA ARG A 89 10.61 -6.55 -2.54
C ARG A 89 11.45 -7.42 -1.60
N LEU A 90 11.27 -8.75 -1.67
CA LEU A 90 12.09 -9.69 -0.88
C LEU A 90 13.59 -9.64 -1.22
N ASP A 91 13.96 -9.12 -2.39
CA ASP A 91 15.33 -8.83 -2.81
C ASP A 91 15.88 -7.49 -2.27
N GLY A 92 15.11 -6.79 -1.42
CA GLY A 92 15.47 -5.50 -0.84
C GLY A 92 15.28 -4.29 -1.77
N GLN A 93 14.91 -4.51 -3.03
CA GLN A 93 14.72 -3.43 -4.00
C GLN A 93 13.42 -2.65 -3.73
N ARG A 94 13.39 -1.40 -4.21
CA ARG A 94 12.17 -0.59 -4.26
C ARG A 94 11.23 -1.12 -5.34
N PHE A 95 9.96 -0.74 -5.27
CA PHE A 95 8.99 -1.10 -6.29
C PHE A 95 9.29 -0.35 -7.59
N ASP A 96 9.33 -1.09 -8.69
CA ASP A 96 9.24 -0.53 -10.04
C ASP A 96 7.77 -0.31 -10.41
N LEU A 97 7.53 0.23 -11.61
CA LEU A 97 6.17 0.51 -12.09
C LEU A 97 5.32 -0.76 -12.16
N THR A 98 5.90 -1.87 -12.61
CA THR A 98 5.22 -3.17 -12.73
C THR A 98 4.79 -3.67 -11.37
N MET A 99 5.68 -3.64 -10.38
CA MET A 99 5.36 -4.05 -9.01
C MET A 99 4.30 -3.16 -8.38
N ALA A 100 4.41 -1.84 -8.56
CA ALA A 100 3.42 -0.88 -8.08
C ALA A 100 2.03 -1.14 -8.68
N PHE A 101 1.96 -1.44 -9.97
CA PHE A 101 0.73 -1.80 -10.66
C PHE A 101 0.13 -3.11 -10.11
N LEU A 102 0.92 -4.19 -10.07
CA LEU A 102 0.47 -5.49 -9.59
C LEU A 102 0.01 -5.44 -8.14
N HIS A 103 0.74 -4.73 -7.28
CA HIS A 103 0.37 -4.53 -5.88
C HIS A 103 -0.94 -3.74 -5.76
N THR A 104 -1.09 -2.65 -6.51
CA THR A 104 -2.32 -1.85 -6.48
C THR A 104 -3.51 -2.65 -7.03
N LEU A 105 -3.30 -3.47 -8.04
CA LEU A 105 -4.31 -4.38 -8.58
C LEU A 105 -4.72 -5.44 -7.55
N GLY A 106 -3.77 -6.10 -6.90
CA GLY A 106 -4.05 -7.07 -5.84
C GLY A 106 -4.83 -6.45 -4.68
N TYR A 107 -4.47 -5.22 -4.29
CA TYR A 107 -5.19 -4.44 -3.29
C TYR A 107 -6.62 -4.09 -3.75
N THR A 108 -6.80 -3.67 -5.00
CA THR A 108 -8.11 -3.31 -5.56
C THR A 108 -9.04 -4.52 -5.62
N VAL A 109 -8.53 -5.67 -6.03
CA VAL A 109 -9.27 -6.95 -6.00
C VAL A 109 -9.63 -7.33 -4.57
N SER A 110 -8.70 -7.16 -3.62
CA SER A 110 -8.95 -7.46 -2.22
C SER A 110 -10.08 -6.61 -1.65
N ILE A 111 -10.13 -5.30 -1.97
CA ILE A 111 -11.22 -4.42 -1.56
C ILE A 111 -12.55 -4.77 -2.25
N GLY A 112 -12.50 -5.13 -3.54
CA GLY A 112 -13.69 -5.54 -4.28
C GLY A 112 -14.32 -6.84 -3.77
N MET A 113 -13.56 -7.67 -3.05
CA MET A 113 -13.99 -8.94 -2.48
C MET A 113 -13.79 -8.95 -0.96
N PRO A 114 -14.82 -8.61 -0.15
CA PRO A 114 -14.68 -8.48 1.31
C PRO A 114 -14.01 -9.66 2.01
N LEU A 115 -14.20 -10.89 1.52
CA LEU A 115 -13.54 -12.08 2.03
C LEU A 115 -12.00 -12.02 1.88
N LEU A 116 -11.49 -11.59 0.73
CA LEU A 116 -10.06 -11.43 0.50
C LEU A 116 -9.48 -10.31 1.37
N GLN A 117 -10.24 -9.22 1.57
CA GLN A 117 -9.83 -8.15 2.48
C GLN A 117 -9.69 -8.65 3.92
N VAL A 118 -10.64 -9.45 4.41
CA VAL A 118 -10.56 -10.03 5.77
C VAL A 118 -9.36 -10.96 5.89
N ILE A 119 -9.14 -11.85 4.91
CA ILE A 119 -7.95 -12.71 4.88
C ILE A 119 -6.67 -11.87 4.92
N SER A 120 -6.61 -10.79 4.14
CA SER A 120 -5.45 -9.89 4.15
C SER A 120 -5.21 -9.25 5.51
N ILE A 121 -6.25 -8.83 6.22
CA ILE A 121 -6.12 -8.26 7.57
C ILE A 121 -5.64 -9.32 8.56
N VAL A 122 -6.20 -10.53 8.51
CA VAL A 122 -5.78 -11.64 9.37
C VAL A 122 -4.30 -11.94 9.14
N LEU A 123 -3.84 -12.02 7.89
CA LEU A 123 -2.42 -12.22 7.57
C LEU A 123 -1.54 -11.09 8.11
N MET A 124 -1.97 -9.83 8.01
CA MET A 124 -1.20 -8.70 8.57
C MET A 124 -1.09 -8.73 10.10
N LEU A 125 -2.05 -9.36 10.79
CA LEU A 125 -2.06 -9.46 12.25
C LEU A 125 -1.32 -10.70 12.77
N THR A 126 -1.25 -11.78 11.98
CA THR A 126 -0.67 -13.06 12.43
C THR A 126 0.75 -13.31 11.92
N THR A 127 1.19 -12.61 10.87
CA THR A 127 2.51 -12.82 10.27
C THR A 127 3.56 -11.90 10.88
N GLU A 128 4.78 -12.42 11.06
CA GLU A 128 5.90 -11.67 11.65
C GLU A 128 6.31 -10.42 10.86
N ARG A 129 6.02 -10.40 9.55
CA ARG A 129 6.33 -9.29 8.63
C ARG A 129 5.16 -8.36 8.38
N ALA A 130 4.02 -8.54 9.07
CA ALA A 130 2.79 -7.77 8.88
C ALA A 130 2.33 -7.69 7.40
N GLN A 131 2.44 -8.82 6.69
CA GLN A 131 2.17 -8.93 5.25
C GLN A 131 0.67 -9.16 5.00
N GLY A 132 0.10 -8.42 4.05
CA GLY A 132 -1.23 -8.70 3.53
C GLY A 132 -1.24 -9.82 2.51
N LEU A 133 -2.44 -10.15 2.03
CA LEU A 133 -2.61 -11.20 1.01
C LEU A 133 -1.83 -10.88 -0.26
N SER A 134 -1.95 -9.65 -0.77
CA SER A 134 -1.20 -9.21 -1.95
C SER A 134 0.30 -9.19 -1.70
N ASP A 135 0.73 -8.88 -0.47
CA ASP A 135 2.14 -8.84 -0.10
C ASP A 135 2.77 -10.24 -0.16
N HIS A 136 2.04 -11.26 0.31
CA HIS A 136 2.46 -12.66 0.22
C HIS A 136 2.54 -13.16 -1.21
N VAL A 137 1.51 -12.91 -2.01
CA VAL A 137 1.45 -13.36 -3.42
C VAL A 137 2.59 -12.75 -4.23
N LEU A 138 2.91 -11.48 -3.95
CA LEU A 138 3.87 -10.71 -4.72
C LEU A 138 5.30 -10.76 -4.16
N GLY A 139 5.53 -11.36 -2.99
CA GLY A 139 6.83 -11.36 -2.35
C GLY A 139 7.30 -9.94 -2.01
N THR A 140 6.48 -9.22 -1.25
CA THR A 140 6.78 -7.84 -0.83
C THR A 140 6.52 -7.64 0.64
N VAL A 141 7.18 -6.64 1.24
CA VAL A 141 7.08 -6.32 2.65
C VAL A 141 6.91 -4.82 2.83
N ALA A 142 6.10 -4.41 3.80
CA ALA A 142 6.03 -3.04 4.26
C ALA A 142 6.95 -2.89 5.47
N LEU A 143 7.80 -1.86 5.47
CA LEU A 143 8.81 -1.62 6.50
C LEU A 143 8.72 -0.17 6.98
N ASN A 144 9.05 0.06 8.24
CA ASN A 144 9.39 1.40 8.71
C ASN A 144 10.67 1.88 8.00
N ARG A 145 10.67 3.09 7.46
CA ARG A 145 11.81 3.67 6.77
C ARG A 145 12.97 3.84 7.76
N ARG A 146 14.16 3.36 7.37
CA ARG A 146 15.42 3.62 8.09
C ARG A 146 15.67 5.13 8.13
N ALA A 147 15.98 5.66 9.31
CA ALA A 147 16.56 6.99 9.40
C ALA A 147 17.82 7.01 8.53
N MET A 148 17.81 7.80 7.46
CA MET A 148 19.03 8.06 6.69
C MET A 148 19.84 9.03 7.55
N THR A 149 20.91 8.54 8.16
CA THR A 149 21.98 9.38 8.72
C THR A 149 22.64 10.19 7.63
#